data_AF-A0A0K8R701-F1
#
_entry.id   AF-A0A0K8R701-F1
#
_cell.length_a   1.000
_cell.length_b   1.000
_cell.length_c   1.000
_cell.angle_alpha   90.00
_cell.angle_beta   90.00
_cell.angle_gamma   90.00
#
_symmetry.space_group_name_H-M   'P 1'
#
loop_
_entity.id
_entity.type
_entity.pdbx_description
1 polymer ?
#
loop_
_entity_poly.entity_id
_entity_poly.type
_entity_poly.pdbx_seq_one_letter_code
_entity_poly.pdbx_strand_id
1 'polypeptide(L)'
;MEVKTFAFLQIAVFIALGIQLFVALTVAADNDDELFTVQYCGTNCTKKQDGTWTECTGKNGGCKCYHESGKEVGFCLSTEYTDFTQYGEPNDRRKLRK
;
A
#
# COMPACT_ATOMS: atom_id res chain seq x y z
N MET A 1 15.09 41.73 29.22
CA MET A 1 15.27 40.27 29.02
C MET A 1 14.00 39.57 28.52
N GLU A 2 13.00 40.32 28.06
CA GLU A 2 11.66 39.84 27.66
C GLU A 2 11.64 39.12 26.30
N VAL A 3 12.39 39.64 25.31
CA VAL A 3 12.33 39.16 23.91
C VAL A 3 12.79 37.71 23.76
N LYS A 4 13.74 37.26 24.60
CA LYS A 4 14.23 35.88 24.59
C LYS A 4 13.14 34.90 25.04
N THR A 5 12.34 35.26 26.03
CA THR A 5 11.29 34.38 26.60
C THR A 5 10.14 34.17 25.62
N PHE A 6 9.73 35.21 24.88
CA PHE A 6 8.70 35.08 23.84
C PHE A 6 9.14 34.19 22.68
N ALA A 7 10.42 34.26 22.26
CA ALA A 7 10.95 33.39 21.22
C ALA A 7 10.97 31.91 21.65
N PHE A 8 11.35 31.62 22.91
CA PHE A 8 11.29 30.25 23.44
C PHE A 8 9.85 29.72 23.51
N LEU A 9 8.88 30.57 23.89
CA LEU A 9 7.48 30.17 23.95
C LEU A 9 6.91 29.84 22.55
N GLN A 10 7.25 30.65 21.54
CA GLN A 10 6.85 30.40 20.15
C GLN A 10 7.40 29.08 19.64
N ILE A 11 8.68 28.79 19.87
CA ILE A 11 9.31 27.52 19.47
C ILE A 11 8.60 26.34 20.15
N ALA A 12 8.32 26.43 21.46
CA ALA A 12 7.61 25.37 22.18
C ALA A 12 6.20 25.11 21.61
N VAL A 13 5.46 26.15 21.25
CA VAL A 13 4.14 26.03 20.61
C VAL A 13 4.25 25.37 19.23
N PHE A 14 5.24 25.73 18.42
CA PHE A 14 5.45 25.09 17.11
C PHE A 14 5.81 23.61 17.23
N ILE A 15 6.65 23.24 18.20
CA ILE A 15 6.98 21.83 18.46
C ILE A 15 5.74 21.06 18.94
N ALA A 16 4.95 21.63 19.85
CA ALA A 16 3.73 21.00 20.34
C ALA A 16 2.68 20.79 19.23
N LEU A 17 2.48 21.80 18.38
CA LEU A 17 1.58 21.71 17.22
C LEU A 17 2.12 20.73 16.16
N GLY A 18 3.43 20.72 15.94
CA GLY A 18 4.09 19.78 15.04
C GLY A 18 3.88 18.33 15.47
N ILE A 19 4.07 18.01 16.76
CA ILE A 19 3.85 16.66 17.30
C ILE A 19 2.39 16.21 17.09
N GLN A 20 1.42 17.09 17.36
CA GLN A 20 0.00 16.77 17.17
C GLN A 20 -0.35 16.50 15.69
N LEU A 21 0.27 17.24 14.75
CA LEU A 21 0.11 17.02 13.31
C LEU A 21 0.66 15.65 12.87
N PHE A 22 1.83 15.23 13.37
CA PHE A 22 2.40 13.92 13.01
C PHE A 22 1.56 12.75 13.54
N VAL A 23 1.01 12.86 14.75
CA VAL A 23 0.16 11.80 15.33
C VAL A 23 -1.16 11.65 14.56
N ALA A 24 -1.80 12.75 14.17
CA ALA A 24 -3.01 12.70 13.35
C ALA A 24 -2.77 12.09 11.96
N LEU A 25 -1.61 12.37 11.35
CA LEU A 25 -1.22 11.78 10.06
C LEU A 25 -0.96 10.28 10.16
N THR A 26 -0.35 9.80 11.25
CA THR A 26 -0.13 8.36 11.43
C THR A 26 -1.44 7.61 11.65
N VAL A 27 -2.41 8.18 12.37
CA VAL A 27 -3.72 7.53 12.57
C VAL A 27 -4.51 7.47 11.27
N ALA A 28 -4.46 8.52 10.44
CA ALA A 28 -5.16 8.51 9.14
C ALA A 28 -4.58 7.48 8.16
N ALA A 29 -3.30 7.12 8.28
CA ALA A 29 -2.63 6.14 7.43
C ALA A 29 -2.76 4.68 7.91
N ASP A 30 -3.28 4.43 9.12
CA ASP A 30 -3.45 3.09 9.71
C ASP A 30 -4.89 2.54 9.55
N ASN A 31 -5.83 3.36 9.05
CA ASN A 31 -7.22 2.95 8.83
C ASN A 31 -7.46 2.44 7.39
N ASP A 32 -6.44 1.87 6.75
CA ASP A 32 -6.63 1.25 5.45
C ASP A 32 -7.25 -0.14 5.66
N ASP A 33 -8.59 -0.16 5.74
CA ASP A 33 -9.42 -1.36 5.80
C ASP A 33 -9.34 -2.20 4.51
N GLU A 34 -8.63 -1.72 3.49
CA GLU A 34 -8.45 -2.37 2.19
C GLU A 34 -6.97 -2.35 1.80
N LEU A 35 -6.43 -3.51 1.40
CA LEU A 35 -5.07 -3.65 0.92
C LEU A 35 -5.05 -4.22 -0.50
N PHE A 36 -4.54 -3.41 -1.43
CA PHE A 36 -4.25 -3.85 -2.78
C PHE A 36 -2.76 -4.18 -2.91
N THR A 37 -2.43 -5.47 -3.01
CA THR A 37 -1.05 -5.91 -3.21
C THR A 37 -0.79 -6.26 -4.66
N VAL A 38 0.36 -5.81 -5.16
CA VAL A 38 0.87 -6.16 -6.49
C VAL A 38 2.19 -6.88 -6.29
N GLN A 39 2.27 -8.13 -6.75
CA GLN A 39 3.46 -8.95 -6.60
C GLN A 39 3.98 -9.42 -7.94
N TYR A 40 5.28 -9.24 -8.16
CA TYR A 40 5.95 -9.76 -9.34
C TYR A 40 6.05 -11.29 -9.29
N CYS A 41 5.66 -11.94 -10.37
CA CYS A 41 5.61 -13.40 -10.46
C CYS A 41 6.96 -14.05 -10.81
N GLY A 42 8.05 -13.27 -10.88
CA GLY A 42 9.40 -13.78 -11.15
C GLY A 42 9.72 -13.96 -12.63
N THR A 43 8.83 -13.56 -13.53
CA THR A 43 9.06 -13.65 -14.98
C THR A 43 8.45 -12.48 -15.74
N ASN A 44 9.02 -12.19 -16.91
CA ASN A 44 8.53 -11.17 -17.83
C ASN A 44 7.67 -11.83 -18.90
N CYS A 45 6.72 -11.08 -19.44
CA CYS A 45 5.99 -11.48 -20.62
C CYS A 45 6.48 -10.69 -21.84
N THR A 46 6.51 -11.32 -23.01
CA THR A 46 6.94 -10.68 -24.25
C THR A 46 5.87 -10.80 -25.33
N LYS A 47 5.86 -9.83 -26.25
CA LYS A 47 4.96 -9.84 -27.38
C LYS A 47 5.51 -10.80 -28.43
N LYS A 48 4.68 -11.76 -28.83
CA LYS A 48 4.98 -12.73 -29.88
C LYS A 48 4.74 -12.09 -31.25
N GLN A 49 5.25 -12.76 -32.30
CA GLN A 49 5.14 -12.31 -33.69
C GLN A 49 3.68 -12.24 -34.19
N ASP A 50 2.79 -13.05 -33.61
CA ASP A 50 1.35 -13.04 -33.88
C ASP A 50 0.61 -11.90 -33.15
N GLY A 51 1.33 -11.08 -32.39
CA GLY A 51 0.79 -9.97 -31.61
C GLY A 51 0.24 -10.36 -30.23
N THR A 52 0.18 -11.66 -29.90
CA THR A 52 -0.22 -12.14 -28.58
C THR A 52 0.93 -12.02 -27.57
N TRP A 53 0.62 -12.07 -26.27
CA TRP A 53 1.64 -12.07 -25.22
C TRP A 53 1.96 -13.48 -24.73
N THR A 54 3.19 -13.71 -24.30
CA THR A 54 3.55 -14.95 -23.60
C THR A 54 2.75 -15.07 -22.31
N GLU A 55 2.33 -16.30 -22.01
CA GLU A 55 1.55 -16.59 -20.82
C GLU A 55 2.41 -16.49 -19.55
N CYS A 56 1.81 -15.98 -18.48
CA CYS A 56 2.46 -15.85 -17.19
C CYS A 56 2.18 -17.10 -16.34
N THR A 57 3.20 -17.91 -16.10
CA THR A 57 3.10 -19.09 -15.25
C THR A 57 3.57 -18.75 -13.84
N GLY A 58 2.64 -18.65 -12.90
CA GLY A 58 2.93 -18.34 -11.51
C GLY A 58 1.66 -18.28 -10.65
N LYS A 59 1.80 -18.49 -9.34
CA LYS A 59 0.70 -18.39 -8.35
C LYS A 59 -0.59 -19.13 -8.76
N ASN A 60 -0.49 -20.38 -9.25
CA ASN A 60 -1.64 -21.18 -9.70
C ASN A 60 -2.56 -20.48 -10.72
N GLY A 61 -1.99 -19.67 -11.62
CA GLY A 61 -2.76 -18.92 -12.63
C GLY A 61 -3.20 -17.52 -12.19
N GLY A 62 -2.81 -17.09 -10.99
CA GLY A 62 -3.08 -15.73 -10.47
C GLY A 62 -2.20 -14.63 -11.07
N CYS A 63 -1.30 -14.95 -12.00
CA CYS A 63 -0.39 -14.01 -12.65
C CYS A 63 -0.92 -13.59 -14.02
N LYS A 64 -0.95 -12.28 -14.28
CA LYS A 64 -1.33 -11.71 -15.58
C LYS A 64 -0.19 -10.88 -16.17
N CYS A 65 -0.14 -10.81 -17.49
CA CYS A 65 0.82 -10.00 -18.22
C CYS A 65 0.35 -8.54 -18.24
N TYR A 66 1.14 -7.64 -17.66
CA TYR A 66 0.94 -6.20 -17.72
C TYR A 66 2.05 -5.58 -18.57
N HIS A 67 1.67 -4.83 -19.58
CA HIS A 67 2.59 -4.21 -20.51
C HIS A 67 2.20 -2.76 -20.81
N GLU A 68 3.20 -1.92 -21.05
CA GLU A 68 2.98 -0.56 -21.53
C GLU A 68 2.71 -0.59 -23.05
N SER A 69 1.92 0.37 -23.55
CA SER A 69 1.68 0.50 -24.98
C SER A 69 2.99 0.85 -25.72
N GLY A 70 3.25 0.21 -26.85
CA GLY A 70 4.46 0.41 -27.63
C GLY A 70 5.72 -0.31 -27.10
N LYS A 71 5.61 -1.08 -26.02
CA LYS A 71 6.68 -1.99 -25.55
C LYS A 71 6.42 -3.42 -25.98
N GLU A 72 7.49 -4.17 -26.25
CA GLU A 72 7.46 -5.59 -26.58
C GLU A 72 7.73 -6.51 -25.37
N VAL A 73 8.04 -5.91 -24.22
CA VAL A 73 8.29 -6.59 -22.95
C VAL A 73 7.39 -5.99 -21.89
N GLY A 74 6.75 -6.84 -21.10
CA GLY A 74 5.93 -6.52 -19.95
C GLY A 74 6.31 -7.39 -18.75
N PHE A 75 5.61 -7.20 -17.65
CA PHE A 75 5.84 -7.91 -16.40
C PHE A 75 4.67 -8.83 -16.08
N CYS A 76 4.97 -10.03 -15.59
CA CYS A 76 3.95 -10.89 -15.00
C CYS A 76 3.72 -10.47 -13.54
N LEU A 77 2.52 -9.96 -13.26
CA LEU A 77 2.13 -9.48 -11.93
C LEU A 77 0.91 -10.25 -11.44
N SER A 78 0.85 -10.51 -10.15
CA SER A 78 -0.33 -10.98 -9.44
C SER A 78 -0.89 -9.83 -8.62
N THR A 79 -2.19 -9.58 -8.76
CA THR A 79 -2.92 -8.56 -8.01
C THR A 79 -3.86 -9.25 -7.04
N GLU A 80 -3.72 -8.95 -5.76
CA GLU A 80 -4.59 -9.46 -4.72
C GLU A 80 -5.21 -8.30 -3.96
N TYR A 81 -6.53 -8.34 -3.85
CA TYR A 81 -7.32 -7.39 -3.09
C TYR A 81 -7.75 -8.05 -1.80
N THR A 82 -7.37 -7.46 -0.67
CA THR A 82 -7.76 -7.92 0.66
C THR A 82 -8.61 -6.84 1.30
N ASP A 83 -9.88 -7.15 1.52
CA ASP A 83 -10.78 -6.36 2.35
C ASP A 83 -10.66 -6.86 3.79
N PHE A 84 -10.17 -6.01 4.70
CA PHE A 84 -10.00 -6.37 6.11
C PHE A 84 -11.29 -6.27 6.92
N THR A 85 -12.32 -5.58 6.42
CA THR A 85 -13.63 -5.48 7.09
C THR A 85 -14.29 -6.85 7.27
N GLN A 86 -13.96 -7.83 6.42
CA GLN A 86 -14.49 -9.18 6.49
C GLN A 86 -13.96 -10.01 7.68
N TYR A 87 -12.82 -9.63 8.26
CA TYR A 87 -12.16 -10.43 9.31
C TYR A 87 -12.58 -10.06 10.74
N GLY A 88 -13.36 -8.99 10.92
CA GLY A 88 -13.77 -8.49 12.24
C GLY A 88 -12.60 -7.93 13.06
N GLU A 89 -12.89 -7.19 14.14
CA GLU A 89 -11.84 -6.58 14.94
C GLU A 89 -10.94 -7.66 15.57
N PRO A 90 -9.61 -7.57 15.46
CA PRO A 90 -8.68 -8.57 16.00
C PRO A 90 -8.80 -8.78 17.52
N ASN A 91 -9.46 -7.86 18.24
CA ASN A 91 -9.71 -7.96 19.68
C ASN A 91 -11.10 -8.51 20.07
N ASP A 92 -11.99 -8.82 19.12
CA ASP A 92 -13.27 -9.44 19.46
C ASP A 92 -13.13 -10.95 19.68
N ARG A 93 -12.73 -11.33 20.91
CA ARG A 93 -12.61 -12.74 21.36
C ARG A 93 -13.91 -13.55 21.29
N ARG A 94 -15.01 -13.00 20.77
CA ARG A 94 -16.29 -13.70 20.61
C ARG A 94 -16.45 -14.47 19.29
N LYS A 95 -15.59 -14.27 18.28
CA LYS A 95 -15.76 -14.92 16.96
C LYS A 95 -14.73 -16.00 16.60
N LEU A 96 -13.80 -16.37 17.48
CA LEU A 96 -12.85 -17.47 17.25
C LEU A 96 -13.42 -18.88 17.53
N ARG A 97 -14.73 -19.07 17.34
CA ARG A 97 -15.43 -20.36 17.45
C ARG A 97 -16.58 -20.42 16.44
N LYS A 98 -16.28 -20.52 15.16
CA LYS A 98 -17.13 -21.21 14.18
C LYS A 98 -16.26 -21.84 13.13
#